data_AF-A0A5N5XG83-F1
#
_entry.id   AF-A0A5N5XG83-F1
#
_cell.length_a   1.000
_cell.length_b   1.000
_cell.length_c   1.000
_cell.angle_alpha   90.00
_cell.angle_beta   90.00
_cell.angle_gamma   90.00
#
_symmetry.space_group_name_H-M   'P 1'
#
loop_
_entity.id
_entity.type
_entity.pdbx_description
1 polymer ?
#
loop_
_entity_poly.entity_id
_entity_poly.type
_entity_poly.pdbx_seq_one_letter_code
_entity_poly.pdbx_strand_id
1 'polypeptide(L)'
;MTTTGRTIILIHYAGHGVNWNENLHFCNATGKKLLNVKRDMLDIVDSKSSITDSHNVDVMFLFDSCYSYLAAREYTGHNRVVEVLAAVDESSRLAYVPGLRASFTGKLYAELIKRKQSGAKNVELAELIAHLHESSPVKKPAHRILVGVNSLRLSIPEGNEASSAYRPPGPATHAVFSFRLAKSLSTDEVKAFSDWIWRLPKNIGLTLESVYETQSMCLIFRAPWAFWCKLIGLNFVQLICETKSPNLLPSTGTPSALGSKKENVHPSPSHTPGKS
;
A
#
# COMPACT_ATOMS: atom_id res chain seq x y z
N MET A 1 32.87 0.45 -22.17
CA MET A 1 32.28 -0.09 -20.93
C MET A 1 30.85 0.43 -20.85
N THR A 2 29.86 -0.39 -21.22
CA THR A 2 28.44 -0.07 -21.04
C THR A 2 28.11 -0.25 -19.57
N THR A 3 27.81 0.82 -18.85
CA THR A 3 27.27 0.71 -17.50
C THR A 3 25.92 0.00 -17.58
N THR A 4 25.88 -1.28 -17.20
CA THR A 4 24.67 -2.06 -16.97
C THR A 4 24.02 -1.53 -15.69
N GLY A 5 23.30 -0.41 -15.82
CA GLY A 5 22.62 0.26 -14.73
C GLY A 5 21.19 0.58 -15.11
N ARG A 6 20.32 0.67 -14.10
CA ARG A 6 18.93 1.09 -14.24
C ARG A 6 18.85 2.59 -13.93
N THR A 7 18.15 3.36 -14.74
CA THR A 7 18.01 4.81 -14.57
C THR A 7 16.74 5.11 -13.79
N ILE A 8 16.81 5.99 -12.79
CA ILE A 8 15.64 6.47 -12.06
C ILE A 8 15.42 7.94 -12.44
N ILE A 9 14.23 8.25 -12.96
CA ILE A 9 13.78 9.63 -13.18
C ILE A 9 12.96 10.05 -11.96
N LEU A 10 13.48 11.02 -11.22
CA LEU A 10 12.77 11.63 -10.10
C LEU A 10 12.09 12.92 -10.55
N ILE A 11 10.77 13.00 -10.37
CA ILE A 11 9.97 14.18 -10.67
C ILE A 11 9.37 14.68 -9.36
N HIS A 12 9.82 15.84 -8.90
CA HIS A 12 9.35 16.47 -7.68
C HIS A 12 8.51 17.71 -8.00
N TYR A 13 7.30 17.75 -7.45
CA TYR A 13 6.46 18.93 -7.45
C TYR A 13 6.11 19.32 -6.02
N ALA A 14 6.38 20.57 -5.65
CA ALA A 14 5.95 21.17 -4.40
C ALA A 14 5.19 22.47 -4.73
N GLY A 15 3.91 22.53 -4.36
CA GLY A 15 3.07 23.66 -4.75
C GLY A 15 1.58 23.43 -4.53
N HIS A 16 0.76 24.18 -5.27
CA HIS A 16 -0.69 24.10 -5.15
C HIS A 16 -1.26 22.99 -6.03
N GLY A 17 -2.05 22.12 -5.39
CA GLY A 17 -2.87 21.14 -6.08
C GLY A 17 -4.34 21.43 -5.84
N VAL A 18 -5.17 21.19 -6.85
CA VAL A 18 -6.63 21.28 -6.76
C VAL A 18 -7.26 20.02 -7.32
N ASN A 19 -8.40 19.64 -6.77
CA ASN A 19 -9.28 18.66 -7.40
C ASN A 19 -10.13 19.37 -8.44
N TRP A 20 -10.01 18.96 -9.70
CA TRP A 20 -10.88 19.40 -10.78
C TRP A 20 -11.31 18.18 -11.58
N ASN A 21 -12.62 17.94 -11.65
CA ASN A 21 -13.21 16.77 -12.30
C ASN A 21 -12.56 15.46 -11.84
N GLU A 22 -12.46 15.23 -10.52
CA GLU A 22 -11.90 14.01 -9.93
C GLU A 22 -10.41 13.76 -10.22
N ASN A 23 -9.71 14.74 -10.79
CA ASN A 23 -8.30 14.65 -11.13
C ASN A 23 -7.47 15.68 -10.38
N LEU A 24 -6.22 15.31 -10.06
CA LEU A 24 -5.25 16.25 -9.54
C LEU A 24 -4.80 17.19 -10.65
N HIS A 25 -4.99 18.49 -10.45
CA HIS A 25 -4.33 19.52 -11.24
C HIS A 25 -3.35 20.31 -10.39
N PHE A 26 -2.16 20.54 -10.95
CA PHE A 26 -1.24 21.54 -10.40
C PHE A 26 -1.64 22.92 -10.87
N CYS A 27 -1.51 23.90 -9.99
CA CYS A 27 -1.94 25.24 -10.30
C CYS A 27 -1.03 26.33 -9.75
N ASN A 28 -1.17 27.52 -10.32
CA ASN A 28 -0.54 28.72 -9.78
C ASN A 28 -1.27 29.19 -8.51
N ALA A 29 -0.72 30.18 -7.80
CA ALA A 29 -1.31 30.73 -6.58
C ALA A 29 -2.78 31.20 -6.73
N THR A 30 -3.19 31.57 -7.94
CA THR A 30 -4.56 32.03 -8.24
C THR A 30 -5.54 30.89 -8.60
N GLY A 31 -5.05 29.66 -8.77
CA GLY A 31 -5.85 28.52 -9.22
C GLY A 31 -6.31 28.55 -10.69
N LYS A 32 -5.95 29.58 -11.47
CA LYS A 32 -6.47 29.80 -12.84
C LYS A 32 -5.70 29.06 -13.93
N LYS A 33 -4.42 28.77 -13.71
CA LYS A 33 -3.59 28.00 -14.65
C LYS A 33 -3.51 26.58 -14.11
N LEU A 34 -4.02 25.62 -14.88
CA LEU A 34 -4.13 24.22 -14.49
C LEU A 34 -3.24 23.35 -15.39
N LEU A 35 -2.50 22.44 -14.78
CA LEU A 35 -1.79 21.35 -15.45
C LEU A 35 -2.40 20.03 -14.97
N ASN A 36 -2.86 19.19 -15.91
CA ASN A 36 -3.52 17.94 -15.57
C ASN A 36 -2.47 16.87 -15.29
N VAL A 37 -2.30 16.48 -14.03
CA VAL A 37 -1.21 15.57 -13.64
C VAL A 37 -1.35 14.20 -14.29
N LYS A 38 -2.57 13.67 -14.44
CA LYS A 38 -2.79 12.38 -15.12
C LYS A 38 -2.32 12.46 -16.57
N ARG A 39 -2.97 13.33 -17.36
CA ARG A 39 -2.72 13.47 -18.80
C ARG A 39 -1.30 13.95 -19.12
N ASP A 40 -0.83 14.96 -18.40
CA ASP A 40 0.39 15.69 -18.74
C ASP A 40 1.65 15.11 -18.06
N MET A 41 1.52 14.11 -17.18
CA MET A 41 2.66 13.51 -16.48
C MET A 41 2.56 11.99 -16.35
N LEU A 42 1.49 11.46 -15.78
CA LEU A 42 1.39 10.03 -15.45
C LEU A 42 1.19 9.17 -16.71
N ASP A 43 0.28 9.57 -17.60
CA ASP A 43 -0.05 8.85 -18.84
C ASP A 43 1.17 8.78 -19.79
N ILE A 44 2.13 9.69 -19.65
CA ILE A 44 3.38 9.70 -20.45
C ILE A 44 4.31 8.55 -20.06
N VAL A 45 4.17 8.01 -18.84
CA VAL A 45 5.03 6.95 -18.31
C VAL A 45 4.22 5.72 -17.85
N ASP A 46 2.92 5.67 -18.15
CA ASP A 46 2.04 4.56 -17.82
C ASP A 46 2.36 3.31 -18.63
N SER A 47 1.69 2.19 -18.35
CA SER A 47 1.88 0.91 -19.04
C SER A 47 1.71 0.95 -20.56
N LYS A 48 1.06 1.99 -21.10
CA LYS A 48 0.83 2.20 -22.54
C LYS A 48 1.84 3.17 -23.17
N SER A 49 2.70 3.79 -22.38
CA SER A 49 3.76 4.68 -22.86
C SER A 49 4.80 3.98 -23.73
N SER A 50 5.60 4.77 -24.46
CA SER A 50 6.74 4.28 -25.22
C SER A 50 7.89 3.78 -24.34
N ILE A 51 7.86 4.06 -23.03
CA ILE A 51 8.84 3.56 -22.07
C ILE A 51 8.46 2.13 -21.69
N THR A 52 9.18 1.18 -22.27
CA THR A 52 9.04 -0.27 -22.00
C THR A 52 10.10 -0.78 -21.04
N ASP A 53 9.94 -2.02 -20.57
CA ASP A 53 10.88 -2.70 -19.67
C ASP A 53 12.33 -2.77 -20.23
N SER A 54 12.50 -2.81 -21.56
CA SER A 54 13.83 -2.86 -22.19
C SER A 54 14.64 -1.58 -22.04
N HIS A 55 14.01 -0.46 -21.69
CA HIS A 55 14.70 0.82 -21.49
C HIS A 55 15.45 0.89 -20.15
N ASN A 56 15.17 -0.01 -19.20
CA ASN A 56 15.73 0.03 -17.84
C ASN A 56 15.54 1.40 -17.16
N VAL A 57 14.35 1.99 -17.32
CA VAL A 57 13.97 3.27 -16.71
C VAL A 57 12.84 3.05 -15.72
N ASP A 58 13.04 3.52 -14.49
CA ASP A 58 12.02 3.68 -13.47
C ASP A 58 11.69 5.15 -13.25
N VAL A 59 10.49 5.44 -12.77
CA VAL A 59 10.03 6.81 -12.50
C VAL A 59 9.45 6.92 -11.09
N MET A 60 9.87 7.96 -10.37
CA MET A 60 9.33 8.29 -9.05
C MET A 60 8.77 9.71 -9.09
N PHE A 61 7.48 9.84 -8.77
CA PHE A 61 6.82 11.12 -8.57
C PHE A 61 6.76 11.44 -7.07
N LEU A 62 7.24 12.62 -6.68
CA LEU A 62 7.10 13.17 -5.33
C LEU A 62 6.17 14.39 -5.41
N PHE A 63 4.95 14.27 -4.87
CA PHE A 63 3.94 15.32 -4.91
C PHE A 63 3.67 15.89 -3.51
N ASP A 64 4.27 17.04 -3.24
CA ASP A 64 4.05 17.85 -2.04
C ASP A 64 3.01 18.94 -2.31
N SER A 65 1.75 18.50 -2.47
CA SER A 65 0.61 19.36 -2.77
C SER A 65 -0.69 18.84 -2.17
N CYS A 66 -1.70 19.72 -2.05
CA CYS A 66 -3.07 19.30 -1.78
C CYS A 66 -3.59 18.35 -2.88
N TYR A 67 -4.52 17.49 -2.52
CA TYR A 67 -5.16 16.49 -3.39
C TYR A 67 -4.20 15.53 -4.09
N SER A 68 -2.93 15.45 -3.67
CA SER A 68 -1.91 14.58 -4.27
C SER A 68 -2.29 13.10 -4.26
N TYR A 69 -3.17 12.68 -3.34
CA TYR A 69 -3.75 11.33 -3.31
C TYR A 69 -4.51 10.94 -4.60
N LEU A 70 -5.01 11.91 -5.39
CA LEU A 70 -5.75 11.63 -6.63
C LEU A 70 -4.84 11.12 -7.76
N ALA A 71 -3.55 11.47 -7.75
CA ALA A 71 -2.57 10.96 -8.72
C ALA A 71 -2.24 9.47 -8.53
N ALA A 72 -2.63 8.93 -7.39
CA ALA A 72 -2.44 7.54 -7.06
C ALA A 72 -3.71 6.79 -7.48
N ARG A 73 -4.05 6.65 -8.77
CA ARG A 73 -5.16 5.80 -9.24
C ARG A 73 -4.67 4.90 -10.40
N GLU A 74 -5.14 3.65 -10.41
CA GLU A 74 -4.85 2.60 -11.43
C GLU A 74 -3.47 1.90 -11.29
N TYR A 75 -3.47 0.58 -11.43
CA TYR A 75 -2.29 -0.30 -11.34
C TYR A 75 -2.15 -1.12 -12.61
N THR A 76 -0.93 -1.28 -13.11
CA THR A 76 -0.59 -2.28 -14.14
C THR A 76 0.68 -3.06 -13.79
N GLY A 77 0.66 -4.38 -13.93
CA GLY A 77 1.84 -5.23 -13.66
C GLY A 77 2.85 -5.22 -14.80
N HIS A 78 4.06 -4.73 -14.55
CA HIS A 78 5.23 -4.76 -15.46
C HIS A 78 6.53 -4.94 -14.66
N ASN A 79 7.69 -5.08 -15.32
CA ASN A 79 8.98 -5.16 -14.62
C ASN A 79 9.57 -3.79 -14.28
N ARG A 80 9.28 -2.77 -15.11
CA ARG A 80 9.59 -1.38 -14.77
C ARG A 80 8.67 -0.85 -13.68
N VAL A 81 9.14 0.18 -12.98
CA VAL A 81 8.46 0.71 -11.81
C VAL A 81 8.12 2.18 -12.01
N VAL A 82 6.86 2.53 -11.74
CA VAL A 82 6.38 3.91 -11.65
C VAL A 82 5.66 4.06 -10.32
N GLU A 83 6.20 4.91 -9.46
CA GLU A 83 5.68 5.14 -8.11
C GLU A 83 5.32 6.60 -7.87
N VAL A 84 4.26 6.82 -7.09
CA VAL A 84 3.82 8.12 -6.62
C VAL A 84 3.90 8.16 -5.10
N LEU A 85 4.65 9.12 -4.59
CA LEU A 85 4.69 9.51 -3.19
C LEU A 85 3.89 10.81 -3.03
N ALA A 86 2.78 10.76 -2.31
CA ALA A 86 1.87 11.88 -2.13
C ALA A 86 1.91 12.40 -0.68
N ALA A 87 1.88 13.72 -0.51
CA ALA A 87 1.93 14.37 0.80
C ALA A 87 0.73 14.07 1.70
N VAL A 88 -0.41 13.77 1.09
CA VAL A 88 -1.66 13.49 1.78
C VAL A 88 -2.31 12.25 1.19
N ASP A 89 -3.09 11.59 2.02
CA ASP A 89 -4.03 10.55 1.67
C ASP A 89 -5.44 11.12 1.44
N GLU A 90 -6.38 10.23 1.14
CA GLU A 90 -7.79 10.57 0.90
C GLU A 90 -8.49 11.14 2.15
N SER A 91 -8.00 10.81 3.34
CA SER A 91 -8.57 11.28 4.62
C SER A 91 -8.21 12.74 4.91
N SER A 92 -6.99 13.16 4.58
CA SER A 92 -6.46 14.45 5.02
C SER A 92 -6.43 15.55 3.97
N ARG A 93 -6.53 15.20 2.67
CA ARG A 93 -6.74 15.98 1.41
C ARG A 93 -5.94 17.27 1.17
N LEU A 94 -5.60 18.02 2.20
CA LEU A 94 -4.92 19.31 2.17
C LEU A 94 -3.53 19.18 2.79
N ALA A 95 -2.49 19.60 2.06
CA ALA A 95 -1.13 19.66 2.57
C ALA A 95 -0.99 20.78 3.62
N TYR A 96 0.15 20.82 4.32
CA TYR A 96 0.43 21.91 5.24
C TYR A 96 0.65 23.23 4.52
N VAL A 97 0.19 24.32 5.15
CA VAL A 97 0.53 25.68 4.72
C VAL A 97 2.04 25.87 4.91
N PRO A 98 2.73 26.48 3.92
CA PRO A 98 4.15 26.77 4.03
C PRO A 98 4.51 27.54 5.31
N GLY A 99 5.65 27.20 5.92
CA GLY A 99 6.24 27.93 7.05
C GLY A 99 5.70 27.59 8.45
N LEU A 100 4.55 26.91 8.57
CA LEU A 100 3.99 26.56 9.89
C LEU A 100 4.47 25.22 10.43
N ARG A 101 4.68 24.25 9.54
CA ARG A 101 5.08 22.87 9.87
C ARG A 101 5.96 22.32 8.76
N ALA A 102 6.75 21.28 9.07
CA ALA A 102 7.52 20.57 8.06
C ALA A 102 6.58 20.02 6.97
N SER A 103 6.89 20.35 5.70
CA SER A 103 6.18 19.81 4.54
C SER A 103 6.46 18.31 4.38
N PHE A 104 5.76 17.66 3.45
CA PHE A 104 6.05 16.26 3.17
C PHE A 104 7.48 16.06 2.67
N THR A 105 7.95 16.91 1.76
CA THR A 105 9.33 16.92 1.27
C THR A 105 10.32 17.10 2.42
N GLY A 106 10.05 18.03 3.35
CA GLY A 106 10.92 18.27 4.50
C GLY A 106 11.02 17.06 5.44
N LYS A 107 9.90 16.37 5.69
CA LYS A 107 9.89 15.14 6.50
C LYS A 107 10.62 13.99 5.82
N LEU A 108 10.43 13.83 4.51
CA LEU A 108 11.12 12.83 3.70
C LEU A 108 12.63 13.04 3.76
N TYR A 109 13.08 14.27 3.54
CA TYR A 109 14.49 14.65 3.63
C TYR A 109 15.07 14.35 5.02
N ALA A 110 14.40 14.79 6.08
CA ALA A 110 14.88 14.58 7.45
C ALA A 110 15.04 13.08 7.79
N GLU A 111 14.07 12.25 7.40
CA GLU A 111 14.14 10.80 7.63
C GLU A 111 15.23 10.13 6.79
N LEU A 112 15.43 10.54 5.53
CA LEU A 112 16.53 10.03 4.70
C LEU A 112 17.91 10.36 5.29
N ILE A 113 18.11 11.59 5.76
CA ILE A 113 19.35 11.99 6.44
C ILE A 113 19.56 11.18 7.72
N LYS A 114 18.51 10.98 8.53
CA LYS A 114 18.57 10.17 9.74
C LYS A 114 18.96 8.72 9.44
N ARG A 115 18.37 8.09 8.41
CA ARG A 115 18.73 6.72 7.99
C ARG A 115 20.18 6.65 7.52
N LYS A 116 20.64 7.62 6.72
CA LYS A 116 22.04 7.72 6.30
C LYS A 116 22.99 7.80 7.50
N GLN A 117 22.72 8.70 8.45
CA GLN A 117 23.53 8.86 9.67
C GLN A 117 23.51 7.60 10.55
N SER A 118 22.42 6.83 10.50
CA SER A 118 22.26 5.57 11.22
C SER A 118 22.90 4.36 10.53
N GLY A 119 23.62 4.56 9.41
CA GLY A 119 24.31 3.48 8.69
C GLY A 119 23.45 2.68 7.71
N ALA A 120 22.27 3.19 7.30
CA ALA A 120 21.44 2.51 6.31
C ALA A 120 22.15 2.48 4.94
N LYS A 121 22.22 1.29 4.33
CA LYS A 121 22.82 1.10 3.00
C LYS A 121 21.87 1.40 1.85
N ASN A 122 20.57 1.24 2.11
CA ASN A 122 19.52 1.47 1.14
C ASN A 122 18.21 1.81 1.85
N VAL A 123 17.27 2.35 1.09
CA VAL A 123 15.92 2.72 1.54
C VAL A 123 14.90 2.28 0.50
N GLU A 124 13.93 1.46 0.90
CA GLU A 124 12.73 1.16 0.10
C GLU A 124 11.67 2.24 0.33
N LEU A 125 11.08 2.77 -0.74
CA LEU A 125 10.14 3.90 -0.64
C LEU A 125 8.86 3.53 0.12
N ALA A 126 8.34 2.32 -0.07
CA ALA A 126 7.20 1.83 0.68
C ALA A 126 7.45 1.79 2.20
N GLU A 127 8.66 1.42 2.64
CA GLU A 127 9.05 1.43 4.05
C GLU A 127 9.24 2.86 4.58
N LEU A 128 9.78 3.75 3.75
CA LEU A 128 9.94 5.16 4.07
C LEU A 128 8.57 5.82 4.28
N ILE A 129 7.63 5.61 3.36
CA ILE A 129 6.27 6.15 3.50
C ILE A 129 5.54 5.50 4.66
N ALA A 130 5.69 4.20 4.91
CA ALA A 130 5.08 3.57 6.08
C ALA A 130 5.55 4.21 7.40
N HIS A 131 6.85 4.52 7.51
CA HIS A 131 7.36 5.24 8.67
C HIS A 131 6.79 6.67 8.79
N LEU A 132 6.71 7.40 7.67
CA LEU A 132 6.17 8.75 7.65
C LEU A 132 4.65 8.78 7.90
N HIS A 133 3.92 7.77 7.44
CA HIS A 133 2.50 7.59 7.67
C HIS A 133 2.20 7.52 9.17
N GLU A 134 3.00 6.75 9.91
CA GLU A 134 2.87 6.65 11.35
C GLU A 134 3.33 7.91 12.10
N SER A 135 4.49 8.46 11.73
CA SER A 135 5.04 9.64 12.41
C SER A 135 4.34 10.96 12.04
N SER A 136 3.41 10.94 11.07
CA SER A 136 2.64 12.10 10.63
C SER A 136 1.12 11.89 10.76
N PRO A 137 0.59 11.64 11.97
CA PRO A 137 -0.81 11.23 12.15
C PRO A 137 -1.84 12.25 11.68
N VAL A 138 -1.47 13.53 11.60
CA VAL A 138 -2.36 14.62 11.16
C VAL A 138 -2.45 14.72 9.62
N LYS A 139 -1.33 14.48 8.92
CA LYS A 139 -1.21 14.58 7.46
C LYS A 139 -0.40 13.39 7.00
N LYS A 140 -1.12 12.31 6.74
CA LYS A 140 -0.57 11.00 6.42
C LYS A 140 -0.16 10.98 4.94
N PRO A 141 1.12 10.78 4.62
CA PRO A 141 1.50 10.55 3.23
C PRO A 141 0.94 9.24 2.70
N ALA A 142 0.74 9.22 1.39
CA ALA A 142 0.30 8.06 0.63
C ALA A 142 1.39 7.59 -0.34
N HIS A 143 1.39 6.29 -0.62
CA HIS A 143 2.28 5.63 -1.56
C HIS A 143 1.43 4.82 -2.54
N ARG A 144 1.76 4.85 -3.82
CA ARG A 144 1.16 3.93 -4.80
C ARG A 144 2.11 3.60 -5.93
N ILE A 145 2.01 2.36 -6.38
CA ILE A 145 2.68 1.85 -7.57
C ILE A 145 1.67 1.90 -8.72
N LEU A 146 1.96 2.69 -9.75
CA LEU A 146 1.15 2.78 -10.97
C LEU A 146 1.53 1.70 -11.97
N VAL A 147 2.83 1.43 -12.07
CA VAL A 147 3.40 0.40 -12.93
C VAL A 147 4.41 -0.39 -12.12
N GLY A 148 4.37 -1.71 -12.19
CA GLY A 148 5.33 -2.57 -11.49
C GLY A 148 4.74 -3.26 -10.26
N VAL A 149 5.50 -4.21 -9.71
CA VAL A 149 5.09 -5.03 -8.53
C VAL A 149 5.95 -4.78 -7.29
N ASN A 150 7.04 -4.03 -7.43
CA ASN A 150 8.02 -3.80 -6.37
C ASN A 150 8.16 -2.31 -6.09
N SER A 151 8.41 -1.96 -4.83
CA SER A 151 8.76 -0.58 -4.47
C SER A 151 10.22 -0.29 -4.81
N LEU A 152 10.50 0.92 -5.32
CA LEU A 152 11.85 1.37 -5.60
C LEU A 152 12.72 1.34 -4.35
N ARG A 153 13.97 0.90 -4.54
CA ARG A 153 15.00 0.87 -3.50
C ARG A 153 16.17 1.73 -3.91
N LEU A 154 16.42 2.76 -3.12
CA LEU A 154 17.50 3.71 -3.36
C LEU A 154 18.72 3.31 -2.53
N SER A 155 19.87 3.17 -3.19
CA SER A 155 21.15 2.98 -2.50
C SER A 155 21.61 4.28 -1.89
N ILE A 156 22.06 4.24 -0.64
CA ILE A 156 22.73 5.36 0.02
C ILE A 156 24.22 5.22 -0.29
N PRO A 157 24.86 6.21 -0.95
CA PRO A 157 26.29 6.16 -1.21
C PRO A 157 27.07 5.98 0.09
N GLU A 158 28.03 5.05 0.09
CA GLU A 158 28.88 4.81 1.24
C GLU A 158 29.71 6.06 1.54
N GLY A 159 29.60 6.57 2.78
CA GLY A 159 30.57 7.48 3.37
C GLY A 159 31.55 6.68 4.23
N ASN A 160 32.79 7.16 4.38
CA ASN A 160 33.92 6.51 5.04
C ASN A 160 33.75 6.06 6.51
N GLU A 161 32.54 6.05 7.08
CA GLU A 161 32.34 5.69 8.48
C GLU A 161 31.47 4.44 8.60
N ALA A 162 32.11 3.36 9.03
CA ALA A 162 31.48 2.12 9.45
C ALA A 162 30.61 2.38 10.69
N SER A 163 29.40 2.87 10.47
CA SER A 163 28.36 2.90 11.50
C SER A 163 27.75 1.51 11.67
N SER A 164 27.34 1.23 12.90
CA SER A 164 26.48 0.11 13.34
C SER A 164 25.54 -0.38 12.24
N ALA A 165 25.36 -1.70 12.14
CA ALA A 165 24.43 -2.31 11.18
C ALA A 165 23.01 -1.76 11.42
N TYR A 166 22.60 -0.79 10.58
CA TYR A 166 21.26 -0.22 10.63
C TYR A 166 20.23 -1.34 10.56
N ARG A 167 19.37 -1.41 11.58
CA ARG A 167 18.19 -2.24 11.56
C ARG A 167 16.98 -1.33 11.39
N PRO A 168 16.18 -1.50 10.31
CA PRO A 168 14.93 -0.77 10.18
C PRO A 168 14.09 -1.01 11.43
N PRO A 169 13.47 0.03 12.02
CA PRO A 169 12.48 -0.20 13.05
C PRO A 169 11.39 -1.12 12.46
N GLY A 170 11.06 -2.19 13.17
CA GLY A 170 9.98 -3.10 12.76
C GLY A 170 8.66 -2.34 12.58
N PRO A 171 7.67 -2.94 11.90
CA PRO A 171 6.43 -2.24 11.58
C PRO A 171 5.62 -1.98 12.85
N ALA A 172 5.53 -0.69 13.22
CA ALA A 172 4.71 -0.28 14.35
C ALA A 172 3.23 -0.06 13.97
N THR A 173 2.91 -0.06 12.68
CA THR A 173 1.53 -0.04 12.14
C THR A 173 1.33 -1.15 11.11
N HIS A 174 0.20 -1.85 11.23
CA HIS A 174 -0.25 -2.91 10.32
C HIS A 174 -1.52 -2.48 9.59
N ALA A 175 -1.69 -2.97 8.36
CA ALA A 175 -2.95 -2.92 7.64
C ALA A 175 -3.69 -4.24 7.81
N VAL A 176 -4.98 -4.17 8.10
CA VAL A 176 -5.92 -5.27 7.91
C VAL A 176 -6.68 -4.99 6.63
N PHE A 177 -6.68 -5.93 5.69
CA PHE A 177 -7.28 -5.75 4.38
C PHE A 177 -7.94 -7.04 3.88
N SER A 178 -8.95 -6.88 3.04
CA SER A 178 -9.55 -8.00 2.32
C SER A 178 -8.83 -8.25 0.99
N PHE A 179 -8.82 -9.51 0.58
CA PHE A 179 -8.37 -9.98 -0.72
C PHE A 179 -9.47 -10.87 -1.31
N ARG A 180 -10.04 -10.45 -2.44
CA ARG A 180 -11.15 -11.16 -3.09
C ARG A 180 -10.63 -12.09 -4.18
N LEU A 181 -10.90 -13.38 -4.02
CA LEU A 181 -10.71 -14.36 -5.09
C LEU A 181 -11.96 -14.37 -5.98
N ALA A 182 -11.77 -14.31 -7.30
CA ALA A 182 -12.88 -14.38 -8.24
C ALA A 182 -13.38 -15.82 -8.38
N LYS A 183 -14.70 -16.01 -8.52
CA LYS A 183 -15.31 -17.34 -8.72
C LYS A 183 -14.91 -17.97 -10.07
N SER A 184 -14.53 -17.13 -11.02
CA SER A 184 -14.08 -17.54 -12.35
C SER A 184 -12.67 -18.12 -12.39
N LEU A 185 -11.92 -18.09 -11.28
CA LEU A 185 -10.59 -18.69 -11.23
C LEU A 185 -10.69 -20.20 -11.40
N SER A 186 -9.91 -20.74 -12.33
CA SER A 186 -9.74 -22.16 -12.52
C SER A 186 -9.05 -22.82 -11.32
N THR A 187 -9.19 -24.13 -11.20
CA THR A 187 -8.50 -24.91 -10.17
C THR A 187 -6.98 -24.72 -10.22
N ASP A 188 -6.41 -24.61 -11.41
CA ASP A 188 -4.97 -24.40 -11.61
C ASP A 188 -4.52 -23.01 -11.13
N GLU A 189 -5.33 -21.96 -11.35
CA GLU A 189 -5.04 -20.61 -10.85
C GLU A 189 -5.13 -20.54 -9.32
N VAL A 190 -6.12 -21.20 -8.71
CA VAL A 190 -6.25 -21.28 -7.24
C VAL A 190 -5.07 -22.06 -6.64
N LYS A 191 -4.64 -23.13 -7.31
CA LYS A 191 -3.47 -23.91 -6.89
C LYS A 191 -2.19 -23.08 -7.00
N ALA A 192 -1.98 -22.38 -8.12
CA ALA A 192 -0.83 -21.50 -8.30
C ALA A 192 -0.76 -20.39 -7.24
N PHE A 193 -1.90 -19.79 -6.90
CA PHE A 193 -2.00 -18.80 -5.82
C PHE A 193 -1.63 -19.41 -4.46
N SER A 194 -2.15 -20.60 -4.17
CA SER A 194 -1.86 -21.32 -2.92
C SER A 194 -0.37 -21.67 -2.82
N ASP A 195 0.19 -22.23 -3.88
CA ASP A 195 1.62 -22.56 -3.98
C ASP A 195 2.50 -21.32 -3.81
N TRP A 196 2.08 -20.18 -4.38
CA TRP A 196 2.77 -18.90 -4.19
C TRP A 196 2.74 -18.45 -2.72
N ILE A 197 1.58 -18.50 -2.05
CA ILE A 197 1.49 -18.18 -0.61
C ILE A 197 2.42 -19.08 0.21
N TRP A 198 2.43 -20.39 -0.06
CA TRP A 198 3.24 -21.35 0.68
C TRP A 198 4.75 -21.18 0.46
N ARG A 199 5.15 -20.57 -0.67
CA ARG A 199 6.55 -20.22 -0.95
C ARG A 199 6.99 -18.91 -0.30
N LEU A 200 6.08 -18.11 0.25
CA LEU A 200 6.45 -16.88 0.93
C LEU A 200 7.31 -17.19 2.17
N PRO A 201 8.36 -16.40 2.44
CA PRO A 201 9.11 -16.52 3.67
C PRO A 201 8.18 -16.36 4.88
N LYS A 202 8.32 -17.25 5.87
CA LYS A 202 7.50 -17.24 7.11
C LYS A 202 7.55 -15.90 7.87
N ASN A 203 8.61 -15.13 7.64
CA ASN A 203 8.88 -13.84 8.26
C ASN A 203 8.50 -12.63 7.39
N ILE A 204 7.75 -12.81 6.29
CA ILE A 204 7.33 -11.69 5.43
C ILE A 204 6.29 -10.77 6.11
N GLY A 205 5.73 -11.20 7.25
CA GLY A 205 4.79 -10.42 8.05
C GLY A 205 3.34 -10.50 7.56
N LEU A 206 3.02 -11.35 6.59
CA LEU A 206 1.66 -11.56 6.10
C LEU A 206 0.97 -12.66 6.91
N THR A 207 -0.14 -12.34 7.55
CA THR A 207 -0.95 -13.27 8.36
C THR A 207 -2.36 -13.35 7.79
N LEU A 208 -2.86 -14.56 7.50
CA LEU A 208 -4.27 -14.79 7.21
C LEU A 208 -5.05 -14.82 8.52
N GLU A 209 -5.97 -13.88 8.71
CA GLU A 209 -6.75 -13.76 9.95
C GLU A 209 -8.13 -14.43 9.84
N SER A 210 -8.76 -14.42 8.67
CA SER A 210 -10.08 -15.01 8.47
C SER A 210 -10.34 -15.32 7.00
N VAL A 211 -11.29 -16.23 6.75
CA VAL A 211 -11.76 -16.60 5.41
C VAL A 211 -13.28 -16.60 5.44
N TYR A 212 -13.91 -15.94 4.47
CA TYR A 212 -15.35 -15.90 4.34
C TYR A 212 -15.77 -16.40 2.96
N GLU A 213 -16.70 -17.35 2.95
CA GLU A 213 -17.44 -17.69 1.75
C GLU A 213 -18.47 -16.59 1.46
N THR A 214 -18.52 -16.14 0.22
CA THR A 214 -19.44 -15.12 -0.27
C THR A 214 -19.99 -15.60 -1.62
N GLN A 215 -20.36 -14.70 -2.54
CA GLN A 215 -20.53 -15.07 -3.95
C GLN A 215 -19.20 -15.53 -4.60
N SER A 216 -18.08 -15.27 -3.94
CA SER A 216 -16.75 -15.79 -4.22
C SER A 216 -16.03 -16.09 -2.89
N MET A 217 -14.69 -16.10 -2.82
CA MET A 217 -13.97 -16.22 -1.55
C MET A 217 -13.31 -14.90 -1.15
N CYS A 218 -13.47 -14.50 0.11
CA CYS A 218 -12.86 -13.30 0.68
C CYS A 218 -11.88 -13.71 1.78
N LEU A 219 -10.61 -13.35 1.62
CA LEU A 219 -9.54 -13.60 2.58
C LEU A 219 -9.24 -12.30 3.34
N ILE A 220 -9.12 -12.37 4.66
CA ILE A 220 -8.72 -11.22 5.48
C ILE A 220 -7.28 -11.42 5.90
N PHE A 221 -6.43 -10.48 5.51
CA PHE A 221 -5.01 -10.49 5.84
C PHE A 221 -4.64 -9.34 6.76
N ARG A 222 -3.64 -9.58 7.62
CA ARG A 222 -2.89 -8.54 8.32
C ARG A 222 -1.45 -8.53 7.81
N ALA A 223 -0.93 -7.35 7.49
CA ALA A 223 0.47 -7.19 7.09
C ALA A 223 1.06 -5.85 7.56
N PRO A 224 2.40 -5.70 7.60
CA PRO A 224 3.06 -4.41 7.77
C PRO A 224 2.49 -3.36 6.82
N TRP A 225 2.37 -2.10 7.25
CA TRP A 225 1.86 -1.05 6.38
C TRP A 225 2.67 -0.88 5.07
N ALA A 226 3.99 -1.09 5.12
CA ALA A 226 4.85 -1.10 3.93
C ALA A 226 4.46 -2.19 2.92
N PHE A 227 3.93 -3.33 3.37
CA PHE A 227 3.41 -4.38 2.50
C PHE A 227 2.11 -3.91 1.84
N TRP A 228 1.20 -3.30 2.62
CA TRP A 228 -0.03 -2.71 2.11
C TRP A 228 0.21 -1.62 1.06
N CYS A 229 1.22 -0.75 1.25
CA CYS A 229 1.63 0.25 0.27
C CYS A 229 1.95 -0.30 -1.13
N LYS A 230 2.28 -1.60 -1.23
CA LYS A 230 2.58 -2.28 -2.50
C LYS A 230 1.35 -2.95 -3.13
N LEU A 231 0.31 -3.20 -2.33
CA LEU A 231 -0.94 -3.80 -2.78
C LEU A 231 -2.03 -2.76 -3.07
N ILE A 232 -1.96 -1.60 -2.40
CA ILE A 232 -2.98 -0.56 -2.52
C ILE A 232 -3.19 -0.18 -3.98
N GLY A 233 -4.45 -0.29 -4.41
CA GLY A 233 -4.87 0.03 -5.76
C GLY A 233 -5.09 -1.13 -6.70
N LEU A 234 -4.81 -2.36 -6.26
CA LEU A 234 -5.33 -3.56 -6.92
C LEU A 234 -6.85 -3.65 -6.71
N ASN A 235 -7.60 -3.93 -7.77
CA ASN A 235 -9.07 -3.93 -7.73
C ASN A 235 -9.70 -5.01 -6.83
N PHE A 236 -8.90 -6.00 -6.42
CA PHE A 236 -9.34 -7.12 -5.59
C PHE A 236 -8.84 -7.02 -4.14
N VAL A 237 -8.20 -5.91 -3.75
CA VAL A 237 -7.83 -5.66 -2.36
C VAL A 237 -8.51 -4.41 -1.83
N GLN A 238 -8.90 -4.44 -0.55
CA GLN A 238 -9.53 -3.30 0.10
C GLN A 238 -9.07 -3.18 1.54
N LEU A 239 -8.67 -1.97 1.96
CA LEU A 239 -8.33 -1.70 3.35
C LEU A 239 -9.58 -1.82 4.23
N ILE A 240 -9.44 -2.51 5.36
CA ILE A 240 -10.48 -2.59 6.39
C ILE A 240 -10.14 -1.60 7.50
N CYS A 241 -8.92 -1.71 8.06
CA CYS A 241 -8.46 -0.78 9.08
C CYS A 241 -6.93 -0.78 9.23
N GLU A 242 -6.44 0.23 9.95
CA GLU A 242 -5.10 0.27 10.52
C GLU A 242 -5.13 -0.29 11.94
N THR A 243 -4.10 -1.04 12.33
CA THR A 243 -3.98 -1.57 13.70
C THR A 243 -2.53 -1.59 14.19
N LYS A 244 -2.37 -1.44 15.51
CA LYS A 244 -1.10 -1.66 16.22
C LYS A 244 -1.10 -2.96 17.04
N SER A 245 -2.25 -3.60 17.18
CA SER A 245 -2.44 -4.82 17.95
C SER A 245 -2.78 -6.01 17.03
N PRO A 246 -2.50 -7.24 17.48
CA PRO A 246 -3.01 -8.42 16.79
C PRO A 246 -4.54 -8.48 16.84
N ASN A 247 -5.13 -9.35 16.02
CA ASN A 247 -6.54 -9.69 16.12
C ASN A 247 -6.88 -10.18 17.53
N LEU A 248 -7.87 -9.54 18.15
CA LEU A 248 -8.29 -9.80 19.52
C LEU A 248 -9.25 -11.00 19.62
N LEU A 249 -9.80 -11.46 18.49
CA LEU A 249 -10.59 -12.67 18.43
C LEU A 249 -9.63 -13.86 18.24
N PRO A 250 -9.54 -14.80 19.20
CA PRO A 250 -8.76 -16.01 19.00
C PRO A 250 -9.34 -16.80 17.83
N SER A 251 -8.45 -17.27 16.94
CA SER A 251 -8.81 -18.23 15.89
C SER A 251 -9.33 -19.49 16.57
N THR A 252 -10.64 -19.71 16.52
CA THR A 252 -11.26 -20.96 16.93
C THR A 252 -10.84 -22.04 15.92
N GLY A 253 -9.77 -22.79 16.22
CA GLY A 253 -9.23 -23.72 15.23
C GLY A 253 -8.16 -24.69 15.68
N THR A 254 -8.40 -25.45 16.76
CA THR A 254 -7.96 -26.85 16.78
C THR A 254 -9.22 -27.72 16.97
N PRO A 255 -9.59 -28.59 16.01
CA PRO A 255 -10.68 -29.52 16.23
C PRO A 255 -10.19 -30.63 17.18
N SER A 256 -10.53 -30.51 18.47
CA SER A 256 -10.60 -31.70 19.31
C SER A 256 -11.77 -32.54 18.82
N ALA A 257 -11.48 -33.79 18.49
CA ALA A 257 -12.46 -34.78 18.10
C ALA A 257 -13.54 -34.95 19.19
N LEU A 258 -14.75 -35.24 18.70
CA LEU A 258 -15.94 -35.73 19.42
C LEU A 258 -16.64 -34.76 20.40
N GLY A 259 -17.74 -34.19 19.90
CA GLY A 259 -18.87 -33.73 20.70
C GLY A 259 -20.08 -33.63 19.80
N SER A 260 -20.99 -34.61 19.89
CA SER A 260 -22.20 -34.71 19.08
C SER A 260 -23.03 -33.42 19.11
N LYS A 261 -23.57 -33.06 17.94
CA LYS A 261 -24.59 -32.01 17.78
C LYS A 261 -25.71 -32.22 18.81
N LYS A 262 -26.01 -31.20 19.60
CA LYS A 262 -27.33 -31.03 20.21
C LYS A 262 -27.85 -29.64 19.89
N GLU A 263 -28.89 -29.65 19.08
CA GLU A 263 -29.73 -28.52 18.73
C GLU A 263 -30.56 -28.17 19.98
N ASN A 264 -30.25 -27.04 20.62
CA ASN A 264 -31.04 -26.54 21.75
C ASN A 264 -32.16 -25.64 21.22
N VAL A 265 -33.22 -26.27 20.71
CA VAL A 265 -34.52 -25.62 20.55
C VAL A 265 -35.52 -26.38 21.41
N HIS A 266 -35.97 -25.76 22.50
CA HIS A 266 -37.06 -26.31 23.30
C HIS A 266 -38.39 -26.13 22.54
N PRO A 267 -39.22 -27.18 22.38
CA PRO A 267 -40.55 -27.01 21.85
C PRO A 267 -41.45 -26.29 22.88
N SER A 268 -42.10 -25.21 22.46
CA SER A 268 -43.18 -24.57 23.23
C SER A 268 -44.36 -25.55 23.41
N PRO A 269 -45.08 -25.50 24.54
CA PRO A 269 -46.10 -26.50 24.85
C PRO A 269 -47.46 -26.21 24.19
N SER A 270 -48.11 -27.33 23.83
CA SER A 270 -49.53 -27.61 23.68
C SER A 270 -50.35 -26.90 22.59
N HIS A 271 -50.64 -27.67 21.54
CA HIS A 271 -52.02 -27.80 21.06
C HIS A 271 -52.38 -29.29 21.03
N THR A 272 -53.23 -29.71 21.95
CA THR A 272 -53.91 -31.02 21.94
C THR A 272 -54.97 -31.04 20.84
N PRO A 273 -55.02 -32.07 19.97
CA PRO A 273 -56.21 -32.35 19.21
C PRO A 273 -56.81 -33.71 19.55
N GLY A 274 -58.02 -33.66 20.11
CA GLY A 274 -59.08 -34.66 19.93
C GLY A 274 -59.02 -35.90 20.85
N LYS A 275 -60.11 -36.64 21.07
CA LYS A 275 -61.41 -36.70 20.38
C LYS A 275 -62.44 -37.30 21.34
N SER A 276 -63.72 -37.13 20.98
CA SER A 276 -64.88 -38.03 21.20
C SER A 276 -65.19 -38.47 22.63
#